data_AF-A0A177DPP4-F1
#
_entry.id   AF-A0A177DPP4-F1
#
_cell.length_a   1.000
_cell.length_b   1.000
_cell.length_c   1.000
_cell.angle_alpha   90.00
_cell.angle_beta   90.00
_cell.angle_gamma   90.00
#
_symmetry.space_group_name_H-M   'P 1'
#
loop_
_entity.id
_entity.type
_entity.pdbx_description
1 polymer ?
#
loop_
_entity_poly.entity_id
_entity_poly.type
_entity_poly.pdbx_seq_one_letter_code
_entity_poly.pdbx_strand_id
1 'polypeptide(L)'
;MTDRHNPRLTEPGNAIPATGQSVEQIYRNDEQPLPKSSSKPPALPRNYSVGGQVPQTEKPQLILTRSYANQNQGNRDVRLPVTARESSNAQGQPPGSYPTDHQYPPPPQEKSHSSKGSKFRGKVGSFFNGDSSHGQRQDDDRTRKDDYYRKDDYSRKDDYSRRDDYSRKGGYSRKDDYPRKDNRPIEDDYAKMERYRDQRNDLQQLYDELKETTRERILGLEKALQTEQDTVKVIKLSAHELQKTKDSKELVFGVQETDDVIRSRFESLLADIRTWASGFSCTTGQELHLEVQKHSEYRQVAPSCLTLDQLDEAVKSERPKQDKKQKRHFIRGWTSYVMIRSLFRILNKQGPSTGEDVGPSEVDLEAFRRLENKLWYTDDNVISQRSFNDWRALTVHLLSEATEHPSREERVQVGSELAAQAVMDLVHVWADADKKQDLTASLINIFKDALAFSQFLRQQRALWTPRLPTMLSHEGLLMFDAGCMKDDNLSDDEDDDRIGGARHRQKYVQLVISPALYKRGTTDGAKFDSERAVVPARVTVVTT
;
A
#
# COMPACT_ATOMS: atom_id res chain seq x y z
N MET A 1 36.26 -78.29 8.54
CA MET A 1 36.13 -79.20 9.69
C MET A 1 36.32 -78.41 10.96
N THR A 2 35.23 -77.86 11.46
CA THR A 2 35.07 -77.33 12.83
C THR A 2 33.57 -77.15 13.03
N ASP A 3 33.02 -78.02 13.87
CA ASP A 3 31.63 -78.04 14.33
C ASP A 3 31.26 -76.74 15.05
N ARG A 4 30.08 -76.19 14.74
CA ARG A 4 29.36 -75.32 15.67
C ARG A 4 27.87 -75.63 15.68
N HIS A 5 27.42 -75.82 16.91
CA HIS A 5 26.11 -76.25 17.36
C HIS A 5 24.96 -75.29 17.03
N ASN A 6 23.83 -75.93 16.71
CA ASN A 6 22.47 -75.43 16.87
C ASN A 6 22.10 -75.42 18.37
N PRO A 7 21.23 -74.49 18.82
CA PRO A 7 20.12 -74.94 19.65
C PRO A 7 18.76 -74.39 19.22
N ARG A 8 17.79 -75.29 19.40
CA ARG A 8 16.34 -75.21 19.18
C ARG A 8 15.61 -74.32 20.21
N LEU A 9 14.56 -73.66 19.71
CA LEU A 9 13.18 -73.58 20.21
C LEU A 9 12.91 -73.56 21.73
N THR A 10 12.25 -72.50 22.19
CA THR A 10 11.07 -72.57 23.08
C THR A 10 10.10 -71.43 22.76
N GLU A 11 8.85 -71.79 22.42
CA GLU A 11 7.66 -70.92 22.52
C GLU A 11 7.38 -70.55 23.99
N PRO A 12 6.57 -69.52 24.27
CA PRO A 12 5.17 -69.83 24.57
C PRO A 12 4.13 -68.78 24.12
N GLY A 13 2.96 -69.27 23.70
CA GLY A 13 1.74 -69.10 24.49
C GLY A 13 0.97 -67.78 24.41
N ASN A 14 -0.10 -67.81 23.60
CA ASN A 14 -1.27 -66.93 23.59
C ASN A 14 -1.80 -66.50 24.97
N ALA A 15 -2.18 -65.21 25.08
CA ALA A 15 -3.35 -64.79 25.86
C ALA A 15 -3.90 -63.47 25.31
N ILE A 16 -5.05 -63.55 24.64
CA ILE A 16 -5.93 -62.43 24.28
C ILE A 16 -6.82 -62.13 25.50
N PRO A 17 -7.09 -60.85 25.81
CA PRO A 17 -8.44 -60.49 26.17
C PRO A 17 -8.99 -59.41 25.24
N ALA A 18 -10.13 -59.76 24.64
CA ALA A 18 -11.02 -58.85 23.98
C ALA A 18 -11.75 -58.00 25.03
N THR A 19 -11.67 -56.69 24.91
CA THR A 19 -12.70 -55.77 25.41
C THR A 19 -12.76 -54.59 24.46
N GLY A 20 -13.78 -54.59 23.60
CA GLY A 20 -14.24 -53.38 22.94
C GLY A 20 -14.90 -52.47 23.97
N GLN A 21 -14.53 -51.19 23.96
CA GLN A 21 -15.36 -50.14 24.53
C GLN A 21 -15.36 -48.93 23.59
N SER A 22 -16.60 -48.52 23.33
CA SER A 22 -17.06 -47.42 22.49
C SER A 22 -16.50 -46.07 22.97
N VAL A 23 -15.97 -45.28 22.04
CA VAL A 23 -15.67 -43.86 22.25
C VAL A 23 -16.93 -43.05 21.94
N GLU A 24 -17.88 -43.10 22.86
CA GLU A 24 -18.97 -42.13 22.97
C GLU A 24 -19.24 -41.93 24.46
N GLN A 25 -19.45 -40.67 24.88
CA GLN A 25 -19.71 -40.18 26.24
C GLN A 25 -18.49 -39.64 27.03
N ILE A 26 -18.00 -38.45 26.64
CA ILE A 26 -17.51 -37.46 27.61
C ILE A 26 -18.02 -36.08 27.18
N TYR A 27 -19.28 -35.78 27.46
CA TYR A 27 -19.79 -34.40 27.63
C TYR A 27 -21.10 -34.49 28.39
N ARG A 28 -21.05 -34.36 29.73
CA ARG A 28 -22.15 -33.82 30.53
C ARG A 28 -21.71 -33.51 31.96
N ASN A 29 -22.00 -32.27 32.32
CA ASN A 29 -22.24 -31.73 33.65
C ASN A 29 -21.03 -31.46 34.54
N ASP A 30 -20.61 -30.19 34.55
CA ASP A 30 -20.45 -29.42 35.79
C ASP A 30 -20.72 -27.94 35.50
N GLU A 31 -21.97 -27.53 35.70
CA GLU A 31 -22.32 -26.12 35.90
C GLU A 31 -21.95 -25.73 37.33
N GLN A 32 -20.89 -24.93 37.50
CA GLN A 32 -20.67 -24.16 38.71
C GLN A 32 -20.99 -22.67 38.49
N PRO A 33 -21.65 -22.01 39.46
CA PRO A 33 -22.14 -20.65 39.30
C PRO A 33 -21.01 -19.61 39.40
N LEU A 34 -21.05 -18.65 38.48
CA LEU A 34 -20.20 -17.46 38.42
C LEU A 34 -20.28 -16.63 39.72
N PRO A 35 -19.14 -16.17 40.27
CA PRO A 35 -19.14 -15.19 41.35
C PRO A 35 -19.55 -13.81 40.83
N LYS A 36 -20.54 -13.20 41.50
CA LYS A 36 -20.93 -11.80 41.31
C LYS A 36 -19.78 -10.89 41.78
N SER A 37 -19.01 -10.33 40.85
CA SER A 37 -18.08 -9.24 41.14
C SER A 37 -18.80 -7.89 41.01
N SER A 38 -19.10 -7.29 42.16
CA SER A 38 -19.46 -5.88 42.25
C SER A 38 -18.17 -5.05 42.37
N SER A 39 -17.74 -4.41 41.29
CA SER A 39 -16.76 -3.33 41.36
C SER A 39 -17.39 -2.04 40.81
N LYS A 40 -17.67 -1.12 41.73
CA LYS A 40 -17.93 0.29 41.41
C LYS A 40 -16.67 0.89 40.76
N PRO A 41 -16.81 1.76 39.74
CA PRO A 41 -15.68 2.52 39.23
C PRO A 41 -15.24 3.59 40.26
N PRO A 42 -13.94 3.92 40.33
CA PRO A 42 -13.43 4.97 41.21
C PRO A 42 -13.86 6.35 40.72
N ALA A 43 -14.25 7.20 41.66
CA ALA A 43 -14.58 8.59 41.43
C ALA A 43 -13.33 9.40 41.02
N LEU A 44 -13.49 10.23 40.00
CA LEU A 44 -12.47 11.20 39.56
C LEU A 44 -12.28 12.31 40.61
N PRO A 45 -11.06 12.87 40.74
CA PRO A 45 -10.80 13.96 41.68
C PRO A 45 -11.47 15.25 41.23
N ARG A 46 -12.33 15.79 42.09
CA ARG A 46 -12.71 17.20 42.13
C ARG A 46 -11.49 18.00 42.59
N ASN A 47 -11.06 18.99 41.82
CA ASN A 47 -10.62 20.30 42.32
C ASN A 47 -10.29 21.25 41.14
N TYR A 48 -11.02 22.35 41.04
CA TYR A 48 -10.56 23.74 41.26
C TYR A 48 -11.54 24.70 40.58
N SER A 49 -12.44 25.27 41.39
CA SER A 49 -13.13 26.51 41.06
C SER A 49 -12.13 27.66 41.18
N VAL A 50 -11.84 28.32 40.06
CA VAL A 50 -11.36 29.70 40.04
C VAL A 50 -12.40 30.49 39.26
N GLY A 51 -13.02 31.44 39.96
CA GLY A 51 -14.04 32.31 39.41
C GLY A 51 -13.47 33.30 38.39
N GLY A 52 -14.17 33.44 37.29
CA GLY A 52 -14.03 34.54 36.34
C GLY A 52 -15.40 34.80 35.73
N GLN A 53 -16.06 35.88 36.17
CA GLN A 53 -17.29 36.37 35.57
C GLN A 53 -17.00 36.82 34.13
N VAL A 54 -17.75 36.28 33.17
CA VAL A 54 -17.82 36.78 31.79
C VAL A 54 -19.25 37.29 31.57
N PRO A 55 -19.43 38.50 31.01
CA PRO A 55 -20.74 39.13 30.86
C PRO A 55 -21.62 38.41 29.85
N GLN A 56 -22.91 38.30 30.19
CA GLN A 56 -23.96 37.82 29.32
C GLN A 56 -24.05 38.72 28.08
N THR A 57 -23.82 38.13 26.91
CA THR A 57 -24.20 38.72 25.62
C THR A 57 -25.45 38.02 25.11
N GLU A 58 -26.41 38.84 24.75
CA GLU A 58 -27.76 38.49 24.35
C GLU A 58 -27.76 37.65 23.07
N LYS A 59 -28.61 36.61 23.06
CA LYS A 59 -28.89 35.79 21.87
C LYS A 59 -29.68 36.61 20.85
N PRO A 60 -29.24 36.76 19.60
CA PRO A 60 -30.12 37.24 18.54
C PRO A 60 -31.12 36.13 18.17
N GLN A 61 -32.40 36.49 18.22
CA GLN A 61 -33.51 35.66 17.74
C GLN A 61 -33.41 35.50 16.22
N LEU A 62 -33.33 34.25 15.76
CA LEU A 62 -33.50 33.90 14.36
C LEU A 62 -34.98 33.99 13.98
N ILE A 63 -35.31 34.97 13.15
CA ILE A 63 -36.60 35.11 12.47
C ILE A 63 -36.67 34.02 11.39
N LEU A 64 -37.49 32.98 11.63
CA LEU A 64 -37.94 32.06 10.60
C LEU A 64 -39.02 32.74 9.76
N THR A 65 -38.71 33.07 8.50
CA THR A 65 -39.71 33.42 7.50
C THR A 65 -40.30 32.15 6.86
N ARG A 66 -41.63 32.15 6.85
CA ARG A 66 -42.54 31.14 6.31
C ARG A 66 -42.55 31.14 4.77
N SER A 67 -42.62 29.93 4.22
CA SER A 67 -43.59 29.45 3.22
C SER A 67 -43.80 30.27 1.93
N TYR A 68 -43.46 29.64 0.79
CA TYR A 68 -44.41 29.51 -0.32
C TYR A 68 -44.47 28.05 -0.79
N ALA A 69 -45.62 27.44 -0.55
CA ALA A 69 -46.10 26.27 -1.26
C ALA A 69 -46.56 26.71 -2.66
N ASN A 70 -46.23 25.94 -3.70
CA ASN A 70 -47.12 25.87 -4.84
C ASN A 70 -47.15 24.46 -5.42
N GLN A 71 -48.39 23.99 -5.55
CA GLN A 71 -48.80 22.71 -6.08
C GLN A 71 -48.52 22.65 -7.59
N ASN A 72 -48.14 21.48 -8.10
CA ASN A 72 -48.72 20.97 -9.33
C ASN A 72 -48.61 19.45 -9.40
N GLN A 73 -49.76 18.81 -9.24
CA GLN A 73 -50.01 17.42 -9.58
C GLN A 73 -50.08 17.29 -11.10
N GLY A 74 -49.44 16.25 -11.64
CA GLY A 74 -49.47 15.94 -13.07
C GLY A 74 -49.23 14.46 -13.30
N ASN A 75 -50.32 13.69 -13.21
CA ASN A 75 -50.47 12.33 -13.70
C ASN A 75 -49.73 12.07 -15.02
N ARG A 76 -49.05 10.92 -15.12
CA ARG A 76 -49.13 10.03 -16.30
C ARG A 76 -48.49 8.67 -16.00
N ASP A 77 -49.37 7.72 -15.69
CA ASP A 77 -49.19 6.30 -15.98
C ASP A 77 -48.98 6.10 -17.50
N VAL A 78 -47.89 5.44 -17.88
CA VAL A 78 -47.76 4.77 -19.17
C VAL A 78 -47.18 3.38 -18.91
N ARG A 79 -48.08 2.40 -18.79
CA ARG A 79 -47.79 0.99 -19.02
C ARG A 79 -47.47 0.79 -20.50
N LEU A 80 -46.39 0.07 -20.81
CA LEU A 80 -46.21 -0.57 -22.11
C LEU A 80 -45.88 -2.06 -21.94
N PRO A 81 -46.30 -2.91 -22.89
CA PRO A 81 -46.58 -4.31 -22.63
C PRO A 81 -45.43 -5.25 -22.96
N VAL A 82 -45.47 -6.38 -22.24
CA VAL A 82 -44.77 -7.63 -22.50
C VAL A 82 -45.19 -8.20 -23.85
N THR A 83 -44.22 -8.52 -24.71
CA THR A 83 -44.40 -9.49 -25.80
C THR A 83 -43.36 -10.59 -25.66
N ALA A 84 -43.84 -11.76 -25.25
CA ALA A 84 -43.15 -13.03 -25.38
C ALA A 84 -43.06 -13.41 -26.87
N ARG A 85 -41.92 -13.95 -27.29
CA ARG A 85 -41.79 -14.62 -28.58
C ARG A 85 -40.93 -15.87 -28.42
N GLU A 86 -41.61 -17.01 -28.51
CA GLU A 86 -41.04 -18.34 -28.71
C GLU A 86 -40.43 -18.43 -30.12
N SER A 87 -39.27 -19.08 -30.23
CA SER A 87 -38.69 -19.71 -31.46
C SER A 87 -37.49 -20.55 -30.99
N SER A 88 -37.64 -21.85 -30.73
CA SER A 88 -37.45 -22.97 -31.67
C SER A 88 -36.00 -23.18 -32.17
N ASN A 89 -35.41 -24.30 -31.73
CA ASN A 89 -34.47 -25.21 -32.39
C ASN A 89 -33.65 -24.71 -33.60
N ALA A 90 -32.32 -24.79 -33.47
CA ALA A 90 -31.42 -25.23 -34.55
C ALA A 90 -30.11 -25.79 -33.98
N GLN A 91 -29.86 -27.08 -34.25
CA GLN A 91 -28.55 -27.72 -34.22
C GLN A 91 -27.67 -27.16 -35.36
N GLY A 92 -26.36 -27.02 -35.15
CA GLY A 92 -25.42 -26.85 -36.27
C GLY A 92 -24.06 -26.24 -35.96
N GLN A 93 -23.08 -27.12 -35.73
CA GLN A 93 -21.64 -27.01 -36.04
C GLN A 93 -20.71 -25.98 -35.34
N PRO A 94 -19.43 -26.35 -35.11
CA PRO A 94 -18.45 -25.49 -34.44
C PRO A 94 -17.76 -24.52 -35.41
N PRO A 95 -17.39 -23.30 -34.97
CA PRO A 95 -16.67 -22.37 -35.82
C PRO A 95 -15.20 -22.74 -35.94
N GLY A 96 -14.74 -22.74 -37.19
CA GLY A 96 -13.36 -23.00 -37.59
C GLY A 96 -12.37 -21.92 -37.15
N SER A 97 -11.13 -22.38 -37.15
CA SER A 97 -9.87 -21.65 -37.03
C SER A 97 -9.78 -20.40 -37.91
N TYR A 98 -9.41 -19.28 -37.29
CA TYR A 98 -8.86 -18.11 -37.99
C TYR A 98 -7.32 -18.14 -37.93
N PRO A 99 -6.61 -17.90 -39.04
CA PRO A 99 -5.17 -17.64 -39.02
C PRO A 99 -4.95 -16.14 -38.81
N THR A 100 -4.23 -15.77 -37.75
CA THR A 100 -3.85 -14.37 -37.49
C THR A 100 -2.34 -14.22 -37.59
N ASP A 101 -1.85 -14.07 -38.83
CA ASP A 101 -0.54 -13.50 -39.10
C ASP A 101 -0.64 -11.97 -39.03
N HIS A 102 -0.28 -11.41 -37.87
CA HIS A 102 -0.02 -9.98 -37.72
C HIS A 102 1.38 -9.78 -37.14
N GLN A 103 2.32 -9.52 -38.05
CA GLN A 103 3.62 -8.94 -37.73
C GLN A 103 3.41 -7.55 -37.14
N TYR A 104 3.72 -7.40 -35.85
CA TYR A 104 3.88 -6.09 -35.23
C TYR A 104 5.28 -5.52 -35.57
N PRO A 105 5.39 -4.23 -35.90
CA PRO A 105 6.69 -3.57 -36.04
C PRO A 105 7.39 -3.44 -34.67
N PRO A 106 8.73 -3.48 -34.62
CA PRO A 106 9.46 -3.33 -33.36
C PRO A 106 9.35 -1.89 -32.82
N PRO A 107 9.36 -1.71 -31.48
CA PRO A 107 9.34 -0.40 -30.86
C PRO A 107 10.64 0.39 -31.10
N PRO A 108 10.58 1.74 -31.05
CA PRO A 108 11.71 2.60 -31.36
C PRO A 108 12.84 2.46 -30.32
N GLN A 109 14.07 2.27 -30.83
CA GLN A 109 15.29 2.20 -30.03
C GLN A 109 15.64 3.59 -29.46
N GLU A 110 15.63 3.71 -28.13
CA GLU A 110 16.21 4.86 -27.43
C GLU A 110 17.74 4.81 -27.54
N LYS A 111 18.33 5.88 -28.10
CA LYS A 111 19.78 6.08 -28.20
C LYS A 111 20.34 6.45 -26.83
N SER A 112 20.94 5.49 -26.12
CA SER A 112 21.74 5.75 -24.93
C SER A 112 23.12 6.30 -25.32
N HIS A 113 23.43 7.51 -24.85
CA HIS A 113 24.74 8.13 -24.98
C HIS A 113 25.82 7.32 -24.24
N SER A 114 26.83 6.89 -25.01
CA SER A 114 28.05 6.21 -24.54
C SER A 114 28.95 7.20 -23.79
N SER A 115 29.09 7.01 -22.48
CA SER A 115 30.18 7.61 -21.68
C SER A 115 31.35 6.63 -21.64
N LYS A 116 32.50 7.07 -22.14
CA LYS A 116 33.75 6.29 -22.18
C LYS A 116 34.39 6.28 -20.80
N GLY A 117 34.37 5.12 -20.13
CA GLY A 117 35.11 4.87 -18.90
C GLY A 117 36.59 4.59 -19.18
N SER A 118 37.45 5.43 -18.61
CA SER A 118 38.91 5.32 -18.61
C SER A 118 39.38 4.19 -17.68
N LYS A 119 40.26 3.33 -18.19
CA LYS A 119 40.93 2.25 -17.45
C LYS A 119 42.06 2.83 -16.61
N PHE A 120 42.02 2.65 -15.29
CA PHE A 120 43.23 2.69 -14.47
C PHE A 120 43.41 1.39 -13.71
N ARG A 121 44.55 0.76 -13.99
CA ARG A 121 45.06 -0.49 -13.45
C ARG A 121 46.05 -0.10 -12.36
N GLY A 122 45.85 -0.56 -11.12
CA GLY A 122 46.77 -0.30 -10.01
C GLY A 122 46.71 -1.44 -9.01
N LYS A 123 47.85 -2.11 -8.84
CA LYS A 123 48.10 -3.27 -7.98
C LYS A 123 49.00 -2.79 -6.83
N VAL A 124 48.98 -3.53 -5.72
CA VAL A 124 49.97 -3.62 -4.61
C VAL A 124 49.78 -2.70 -3.38
N GLY A 125 49.71 -3.32 -2.18
CA GLY A 125 50.58 -2.94 -1.05
C GLY A 125 49.99 -2.48 0.30
N SER A 126 49.70 -3.43 1.19
CA SER A 126 50.19 -3.57 2.60
C SER A 126 50.62 -2.34 3.46
N PHE A 127 49.98 -2.22 4.64
CA PHE A 127 50.44 -1.75 5.98
C PHE A 127 51.05 -0.33 6.18
N PHE A 128 50.39 0.54 6.97
CA PHE A 128 50.82 1.05 8.30
C PHE A 128 49.79 2.04 8.92
N ASN A 129 49.79 2.11 10.25
CA ASN A 129 49.07 3.05 11.12
C ASN A 129 49.37 4.54 10.81
N GLY A 130 48.42 5.42 11.07
CA GLY A 130 48.65 6.87 11.05
C GLY A 130 47.42 7.71 11.34
N ASP A 131 47.25 8.03 12.61
CA ASP A 131 46.45 9.11 13.18
C ASP A 131 46.83 10.46 12.53
N SER A 132 45.86 11.26 12.08
CA SER A 132 45.92 12.74 11.96
C SER A 132 44.80 13.35 11.09
N SER A 133 43.95 14.12 11.77
CA SER A 133 43.56 15.52 11.48
C SER A 133 43.16 15.97 10.05
N HIS A 134 42.06 16.74 10.04
CA HIS A 134 41.62 17.73 9.04
C HIS A 134 40.68 17.25 7.93
N GLY A 135 39.42 17.00 8.30
CA GLY A 135 38.28 17.06 7.38
C GLY A 135 37.96 18.51 7.01
N GLN A 136 38.38 18.94 5.83
CA GLN A 136 37.93 20.16 5.18
C GLN A 136 36.42 20.05 4.88
N ARG A 137 35.64 20.98 5.44
CA ARG A 137 34.28 21.29 4.98
C ARG A 137 34.40 21.95 3.61
N GLN A 138 33.92 21.28 2.57
CA GLN A 138 33.59 21.93 1.30
C GLN A 138 32.13 22.32 1.36
N ASP A 139 31.92 23.62 1.53
CA ASP A 139 30.66 24.33 1.34
C ASP A 139 30.35 24.35 -0.17
N ASP A 140 29.46 23.47 -0.63
CA ASP A 140 28.87 23.56 -1.97
C ASP A 140 27.58 24.38 -1.91
N ASP A 141 27.78 25.70 -1.93
CA ASP A 141 26.78 26.73 -2.18
C ASP A 141 26.32 26.66 -3.65
N ARG A 142 25.16 26.04 -3.89
CA ARG A 142 24.42 26.18 -5.16
C ARG A 142 23.01 26.67 -4.92
N THR A 143 22.93 27.96 -4.57
CA THR A 143 21.71 28.77 -4.67
C THR A 143 21.36 29.00 -6.15
N ARG A 144 20.54 28.10 -6.71
CA ARG A 144 19.92 28.28 -8.03
C ARG A 144 18.72 29.22 -7.86
N LYS A 145 18.96 30.51 -8.11
CA LYS A 145 17.94 31.55 -8.26
C LYS A 145 17.08 31.25 -9.48
N ASP A 146 15.82 30.91 -9.27
CA ASP A 146 14.79 30.96 -10.30
C ASP A 146 13.93 32.22 -10.06
N ASP A 147 14.36 33.32 -10.69
CA ASP A 147 13.61 34.56 -10.80
C ASP A 147 12.58 34.42 -11.94
N TYR A 148 11.31 34.16 -11.59
CA TYR A 148 10.17 34.33 -12.50
C TYR A 148 9.16 35.33 -11.90
N TYR A 149 9.52 36.62 -11.91
CA TYR A 149 8.53 37.71 -11.83
C TYR A 149 8.04 38.02 -13.25
N ARG A 150 6.92 37.39 -13.62
CA ARG A 150 6.13 37.74 -14.80
C ARG A 150 5.39 39.06 -14.51
N LYS A 151 5.89 40.15 -15.10
CA LYS A 151 5.21 41.44 -15.21
C LYS A 151 3.91 41.28 -16.01
N ASP A 152 2.78 41.54 -15.38
CA ASP A 152 1.54 41.87 -16.09
C ASP A 152 1.33 43.38 -15.99
N ASP A 153 1.88 44.09 -16.98
CA ASP A 153 1.58 45.49 -17.28
C ASP A 153 0.19 45.58 -17.93
N TYR A 154 -0.87 45.77 -17.14
CA TYR A 154 -2.13 46.30 -17.66
C TYR A 154 -2.13 47.82 -17.55
N SER A 155 -1.49 48.43 -18.55
CA SER A 155 -1.79 49.80 -18.97
C SER A 155 -3.20 49.85 -19.56
N ARG A 156 -4.18 50.38 -18.82
CA ARG A 156 -5.43 50.86 -19.41
C ARG A 156 -5.70 52.29 -18.93
N LYS A 157 -5.18 53.22 -19.73
CA LYS A 157 -5.60 54.61 -19.82
C LYS A 157 -7.10 54.66 -20.11
N ASP A 158 -7.86 55.29 -19.22
CA ASP A 158 -9.15 55.87 -19.55
C ASP A 158 -9.09 57.37 -19.19
N ASP A 159 -8.41 58.14 -20.05
CA ASP A 159 -8.56 59.58 -20.14
C ASP A 159 -9.88 59.88 -20.89
N TYR A 160 -10.99 59.93 -20.15
CA TYR A 160 -12.23 60.54 -20.64
C TYR A 160 -12.79 61.49 -19.60
N SER A 161 -12.47 62.78 -19.73
CA SER A 161 -13.39 63.87 -19.37
C SER A 161 -13.10 65.07 -20.25
N ARG A 162 -13.65 64.89 -21.45
CA ARG A 162 -13.93 65.87 -22.49
C ARG A 162 -14.36 67.21 -21.91
N ARG A 163 -13.55 68.20 -22.24
CA ARG A 163 -13.76 69.63 -22.13
C ARG A 163 -14.91 70.03 -23.06
N ASP A 164 -16.07 70.40 -22.51
CA ASP A 164 -17.12 71.06 -23.27
C ASP A 164 -17.08 72.57 -22.98
N ASP A 165 -16.22 73.24 -23.75
CA ASP A 165 -16.23 74.68 -23.99
C ASP A 165 -17.48 75.03 -24.81
N TYR A 166 -18.62 75.33 -24.18
CA TYR A 166 -19.72 76.06 -24.82
C TYR A 166 -19.53 77.57 -24.61
N SER A 167 -18.57 78.12 -25.33
CA SER A 167 -18.71 79.48 -25.83
C SER A 167 -19.67 79.45 -27.02
N ARG A 168 -20.60 80.44 -27.08
CA ARG A 168 -21.00 81.19 -28.30
C ARG A 168 -22.52 81.27 -28.58
N LYS A 169 -22.96 82.55 -28.58
CA LYS A 169 -23.95 83.23 -29.47
C LYS A 169 -25.43 83.32 -29.08
N GLY A 170 -25.89 84.58 -29.09
CA GLY A 170 -27.28 85.01 -29.32
C GLY A 170 -27.80 85.85 -28.15
N GLY A 171 -27.71 87.19 -28.11
CA GLY A 171 -27.77 88.10 -29.24
C GLY A 171 -29.21 88.34 -29.70
N TYR A 172 -30.13 88.68 -28.79
CA TYR A 172 -31.37 89.39 -29.14
C TYR A 172 -31.70 90.44 -28.08
N SER A 173 -31.44 91.70 -28.45
CA SER A 173 -32.21 92.84 -28.00
C SER A 173 -33.67 92.63 -28.38
N ARG A 174 -34.56 92.54 -27.39
CA ARG A 174 -35.95 92.92 -27.58
C ARG A 174 -36.44 93.63 -26.33
N LYS A 175 -36.39 94.96 -26.44
CA LYS A 175 -37.24 95.87 -25.68
C LYS A 175 -38.67 95.49 -26.02
N ASP A 176 -39.41 94.99 -25.05
CA ASP A 176 -40.86 95.05 -25.05
C ASP A 176 -41.28 95.56 -23.68
N ASP A 177 -41.83 96.77 -23.70
CA ASP A 177 -42.43 97.47 -22.58
C ASP A 177 -43.52 96.61 -21.94
N TYR A 178 -43.32 96.20 -20.69
CA TYR A 178 -44.42 95.71 -19.85
C TYR A 178 -44.71 96.70 -18.72
N PRO A 179 -46.00 96.99 -18.48
CA PRO A 179 -46.46 98.08 -17.65
C PRO A 179 -46.15 97.84 -16.18
N ARG A 180 -45.75 98.94 -15.54
CA ARG A 180 -45.77 99.21 -14.09
C ARG A 180 -47.08 98.68 -13.49
N LYS A 181 -47.00 97.50 -12.87
CA LYS A 181 -48.10 96.88 -12.12
C LYS A 181 -47.87 97.15 -10.64
N ASP A 182 -48.68 98.06 -10.13
CA ASP A 182 -49.22 98.16 -8.77
C ASP A 182 -48.38 97.61 -7.61
N ASN A 183 -47.99 98.54 -6.72
CA ASN A 183 -47.57 98.29 -5.34
C ASN A 183 -48.58 97.37 -4.65
N ARG A 184 -48.32 96.06 -4.68
CA ARG A 184 -48.82 95.12 -3.68
C ARG A 184 -47.88 95.15 -2.47
N PRO A 185 -48.36 94.84 -1.26
CA PRO A 185 -47.56 94.95 -0.04
C PRO A 185 -46.35 94.02 -0.15
N ILE A 186 -45.16 94.60 -0.05
CA ILE A 186 -43.86 93.92 -0.11
C ILE A 186 -43.69 92.86 1.00
N GLU A 187 -44.57 92.85 2.00
CA GLU A 187 -44.52 91.96 3.16
C GLU A 187 -44.76 90.47 2.81
N ASP A 188 -45.54 90.14 1.77
CA ASP A 188 -45.80 88.73 1.38
C ASP A 188 -44.59 88.07 0.68
N ASP A 189 -43.76 88.83 -0.03
CA ASP A 189 -42.58 88.31 -0.74
C ASP A 189 -41.45 87.94 0.24
N TYR A 190 -41.32 88.65 1.36
CA TYR A 190 -40.39 88.30 2.42
C TYR A 190 -40.77 87.00 3.13
N ALA A 191 -42.06 86.79 3.44
CA ALA A 191 -42.53 85.53 4.03
C ALA A 191 -42.31 84.34 3.09
N LYS A 192 -42.47 84.54 1.78
CA LYS A 192 -42.18 83.52 0.76
C LYS A 192 -40.69 83.23 0.65
N MET A 193 -39.84 84.26 0.69
CA MET A 193 -38.39 84.12 0.65
C MET A 193 -37.84 83.38 1.88
N GLU A 194 -38.39 83.66 3.07
CA GLU A 194 -38.01 82.96 4.30
C GLU A 194 -38.37 81.46 4.23
N ARG A 195 -39.58 81.12 3.74
CA ARG A 195 -39.96 79.70 3.52
C ARG A 195 -39.03 78.97 2.56
N TYR A 196 -38.57 79.62 1.49
CA TYR A 196 -37.60 79.00 0.58
C TYR A 196 -36.22 78.82 1.22
N ARG A 197 -35.82 79.75 2.08
CA ARG A 197 -34.57 79.65 2.83
C ARG A 197 -34.62 78.47 3.80
N ASP A 198 -35.73 78.31 4.52
CA ASP A 198 -35.95 77.18 5.43
C ASP A 198 -35.95 75.86 4.66
N GLN A 199 -36.72 75.74 3.57
CA GLN A 199 -36.74 74.53 2.73
C GLN A 199 -35.36 74.19 2.16
N ARG A 200 -34.57 75.19 1.77
CA ARG A 200 -33.20 74.98 1.28
C ARG A 200 -32.30 74.48 2.40
N ASN A 201 -32.42 75.01 3.61
CA ASN A 201 -31.66 74.56 4.77
C ASN A 201 -32.04 73.13 5.16
N ASP A 202 -33.33 72.80 5.16
CA ASP A 202 -33.83 71.43 5.44
C ASP A 202 -33.30 70.42 4.41
N LEU A 203 -33.36 70.77 3.12
CA LEU A 203 -32.80 69.94 2.05
C LEU A 203 -31.29 69.77 2.17
N GLN A 204 -30.58 70.84 2.56
CA GLN A 204 -29.13 70.78 2.77
C GLN A 204 -28.79 69.87 3.95
N GLN A 205 -29.54 69.97 5.05
CA GLN A 205 -29.37 69.11 6.22
C GLN A 205 -29.64 67.63 5.89
N LEU A 206 -30.74 67.34 5.18
CA LEU A 206 -31.06 65.98 4.73
C LEU A 206 -29.99 65.42 3.78
N TYR A 207 -29.45 66.26 2.91
CA TYR A 207 -28.36 65.86 2.01
C TYR A 207 -27.09 65.53 2.79
N ASP A 208 -26.71 66.36 3.75
CA ASP A 208 -25.52 66.13 4.59
C ASP A 208 -25.70 64.89 5.49
N GLU A 209 -26.89 64.67 6.05
CA GLU A 209 -27.24 63.46 6.80
C GLU A 209 -27.18 62.20 5.93
N LEU A 210 -27.76 62.23 4.73
CA LEU A 210 -27.72 61.11 3.78
C LEU A 210 -26.28 60.81 3.33
N LYS A 211 -25.49 61.86 3.12
CA LYS A 211 -24.08 61.76 2.74
C LYS A 211 -23.25 61.12 3.85
N GLU A 212 -23.41 61.55 5.09
CA GLU A 212 -22.70 60.95 6.22
C GLU A 212 -23.18 59.51 6.46
N THR A 213 -24.48 59.23 6.42
CA THR A 213 -25.03 57.86 6.53
C THR A 213 -24.47 56.94 5.44
N THR A 214 -24.37 57.44 4.21
CA THR A 214 -23.78 56.67 3.09
C THR A 214 -22.29 56.45 3.29
N ARG A 215 -21.57 57.46 3.78
CA ARG A 215 -20.14 57.37 4.10
C ARG A 215 -19.88 56.34 5.20
N GLU A 216 -20.64 56.38 6.28
CA GLU A 216 -20.57 55.41 7.37
C GLU A 216 -20.86 53.99 6.88
N ARG A 217 -21.86 53.83 6.01
CA ARG A 217 -22.17 52.52 5.40
C ARG A 217 -21.04 52.02 4.51
N ILE A 218 -20.42 52.89 3.71
CA ILE A 218 -19.26 52.53 2.88
C ILE A 218 -18.09 52.09 3.78
N LEU A 219 -17.76 52.87 4.80
CA LEU A 219 -16.70 52.51 5.75
C LEU A 219 -17.00 51.19 6.48
N GLY A 220 -18.25 50.96 6.85
CA GLY A 220 -18.70 49.69 7.44
C GLY A 220 -18.52 48.49 6.50
N LEU A 221 -18.89 48.65 5.22
CA LEU A 221 -18.71 47.62 4.20
C LEU A 221 -17.24 47.36 3.85
N GLU A 222 -16.41 48.40 3.78
CA GLU A 222 -14.97 48.27 3.55
C GLU A 222 -14.31 47.49 4.69
N LYS A 223 -14.67 47.81 5.94
CA LYS A 223 -14.20 47.08 7.12
C LYS A 223 -14.66 45.62 7.08
N ALA A 224 -15.93 45.36 6.75
CA ALA A 224 -16.46 43.99 6.63
C ALA A 224 -15.76 43.20 5.51
N LEU A 225 -15.53 43.83 4.36
CA LEU A 225 -14.80 43.23 3.24
C LEU A 225 -13.36 42.88 3.65
N GLN A 226 -12.68 43.78 4.37
CA GLN A 226 -11.33 43.53 4.87
C GLN A 226 -11.30 42.34 5.84
N THR A 227 -12.25 42.28 6.78
CA THR A 227 -12.35 41.14 7.71
C THR A 227 -12.59 39.82 6.98
N GLU A 228 -13.48 39.81 5.98
CA GLU A 228 -13.72 38.62 5.16
C GLU A 228 -12.47 38.21 4.37
N GLN A 229 -11.76 39.16 3.77
CA GLN A 229 -10.50 38.87 3.06
C GLN A 229 -9.45 38.24 3.99
N ASP A 230 -9.35 38.72 5.24
CA ASP A 230 -8.40 38.17 6.20
C ASP A 230 -8.83 36.77 6.67
N THR A 231 -10.13 36.51 6.86
CA THR A 231 -10.62 35.13 7.14
C THR A 231 -10.31 34.18 5.99
N VAL A 232 -10.50 34.60 4.73
CA VAL A 232 -10.17 33.81 3.54
C VAL A 232 -8.68 33.51 3.46
N LYS A 233 -7.80 34.46 3.82
CA LYS A 233 -6.35 34.21 3.88
C LYS A 233 -6.00 33.16 4.92
N VAL A 234 -6.58 33.24 6.13
CA VAL A 234 -6.37 32.24 7.19
C VAL A 234 -6.84 30.86 6.75
N ILE A 235 -8.02 30.77 6.13
CA ILE A 235 -8.55 29.51 5.61
C ILE A 235 -7.65 28.94 4.51
N LYS A 236 -7.13 29.77 3.60
CA LYS A 236 -6.20 29.33 2.55
C LYS A 236 -4.89 28.79 3.12
N LEU A 237 -4.32 29.47 4.12
CA LEU A 237 -3.11 29.01 4.79
C LEU A 237 -3.33 27.68 5.50
N SER A 238 -4.44 27.55 6.24
CA SER A 238 -4.83 26.29 6.89
C SER A 238 -5.07 25.16 5.87
N ALA A 239 -5.72 25.44 4.73
CA ALA A 239 -5.91 24.47 3.66
C ALA A 239 -4.58 24.03 3.03
N HIS A 240 -3.62 24.96 2.85
CA HIS A 240 -2.27 24.62 2.38
C HIS A 240 -1.50 23.77 3.39
N GLU A 241 -1.64 24.05 4.69
CA GLU A 241 -1.02 23.26 5.74
C GLU A 241 -1.63 21.86 5.80
N LEU A 242 -2.95 21.73 5.73
CA LEU A 242 -3.65 20.45 5.64
C LEU A 242 -3.28 19.67 4.36
N GLN A 243 -3.13 20.36 3.24
CA GLN A 243 -2.68 19.73 2.01
C GLN A 243 -1.22 19.26 2.14
N LYS A 244 -0.35 20.06 2.78
CA LYS A 244 1.03 19.69 3.08
C LYS A 244 1.11 18.49 4.03
N THR A 245 0.27 18.41 5.06
CA THR A 245 0.23 17.27 5.98
C THR A 245 -0.37 16.02 5.33
N LYS A 246 -1.36 16.20 4.45
CA LYS A 246 -1.89 15.13 3.59
C LYS A 246 -0.85 14.63 2.58
N ASP A 247 -0.04 15.54 2.05
CA ASP A 247 1.04 15.23 1.12
C ASP A 247 2.27 14.66 1.84
N SER A 248 2.47 14.95 3.12
CA SER A 248 3.36 14.21 4.02
C SER A 248 2.74 12.85 4.40
N LYS A 249 2.41 12.05 3.39
CA LYS A 249 1.78 10.72 3.46
C LYS A 249 2.50 9.76 4.43
N GLU A 250 3.76 10.03 4.75
CA GLU A 250 4.54 9.34 5.79
C GLU A 250 3.87 9.38 7.17
N LEU A 251 3.16 10.46 7.51
CA LEU A 251 2.46 10.58 8.80
C LEU A 251 1.26 9.63 8.93
N VAL A 252 0.74 9.12 7.81
CA VAL A 252 -0.47 8.28 7.80
C VAL A 252 -0.11 6.81 7.58
N PHE A 253 0.82 6.51 6.68
CA PHE A 253 1.13 5.12 6.29
C PHE A 253 2.38 4.57 6.97
N GLY A 254 2.94 5.28 7.96
CA GLY A 254 4.23 4.97 8.54
C GLY A 254 5.38 5.14 7.54
N VAL A 255 6.57 4.70 7.94
CA VAL A 255 7.79 4.80 7.13
C VAL A 255 7.67 3.90 5.89
N GLN A 256 7.72 4.52 4.71
CA GLN A 256 7.74 3.81 3.43
C GLN A 256 9.18 3.63 2.98
N GLU A 257 9.58 2.38 2.79
CA GLU A 257 10.99 2.03 2.60
C GLU A 257 11.34 1.90 1.13
N THR A 258 12.61 2.17 0.82
CA THR A 258 13.11 2.10 -0.56
C THR A 258 13.23 0.66 -1.03
N ASP A 259 13.18 0.45 -2.35
CA ASP A 259 13.30 -0.87 -2.96
C ASP A 259 14.61 -1.56 -2.57
N ASP A 260 15.69 -0.80 -2.36
CA ASP A 260 17.01 -1.35 -2.00
C ASP A 260 17.06 -1.83 -0.55
N VAL A 261 16.40 -1.13 0.39
CA VAL A 261 16.30 -1.58 1.79
C VAL A 261 15.49 -2.86 1.88
N ILE A 262 14.33 -2.91 1.21
CA ILE A 262 13.47 -4.10 1.18
C ILE A 262 14.22 -5.28 0.54
N ARG A 263 14.92 -5.03 -0.57
CA ARG A 263 15.76 -6.03 -1.26
C ARG A 263 16.84 -6.59 -0.34
N SER A 264 17.61 -5.71 0.31
CA SER A 264 18.71 -6.08 1.19
C SER A 264 18.22 -6.94 2.37
N ARG A 265 17.10 -6.58 3.01
CA ARG A 265 16.51 -7.38 4.09
C ARG A 265 16.07 -8.77 3.61
N PHE A 266 15.45 -8.85 2.43
CA PHE A 266 15.05 -10.14 1.86
C PHE A 266 16.26 -11.01 1.50
N GLU A 267 17.28 -10.43 0.88
CA GLU A 267 18.52 -11.14 0.54
C GLU A 267 19.28 -11.61 1.79
N SER A 268 19.30 -10.81 2.86
CA SER A 268 19.83 -11.21 4.17
C SER A 268 19.11 -12.44 4.71
N LEU A 269 17.77 -12.44 4.71
CA LEU A 269 16.98 -13.58 5.15
C LEU A 269 17.29 -14.86 4.36
N LEU A 270 17.44 -14.75 3.04
CA LEU A 270 17.84 -15.88 2.18
C LEU A 270 19.29 -16.33 2.44
N ALA A 271 20.19 -15.40 2.79
CA ALA A 271 21.57 -15.70 3.17
C ALA A 271 21.63 -16.45 4.51
N ASP A 272 20.74 -16.13 5.45
CA ASP A 272 20.62 -16.83 6.73
C ASP A 272 20.14 -18.27 6.53
N ILE A 273 19.11 -18.49 5.69
CA ILE A 273 18.66 -19.84 5.28
C ILE A 273 19.80 -20.60 4.59
N ARG A 274 20.58 -19.94 3.72
CA ARG A 274 21.74 -20.55 3.05
C ARG A 274 22.80 -20.99 4.04
N THR A 275 23.09 -20.17 5.04
CA THR A 275 24.09 -20.44 6.10
C THR A 275 23.62 -21.58 6.98
N TRP A 276 22.37 -21.52 7.45
CA TRP A 276 21.73 -22.58 8.24
C TRP A 276 21.73 -23.93 7.52
N ALA A 277 21.31 -23.97 6.24
CA ALA A 277 21.31 -25.19 5.44
C ALA A 277 22.71 -25.78 5.24
N SER A 278 23.78 -25.00 5.46
CA SER A 278 25.14 -25.48 5.35
C SER A 278 25.59 -26.31 6.57
N GLY A 279 24.85 -26.25 7.69
CA GLY A 279 25.09 -27.04 8.89
C GLY A 279 24.74 -28.53 8.77
N PHE A 280 23.99 -28.92 7.73
CA PHE A 280 23.64 -30.31 7.45
C PHE A 280 24.83 -31.08 6.86
N SER A 281 25.17 -32.23 7.46
CA SER A 281 26.29 -33.07 7.05
C SER A 281 26.00 -33.82 5.74
N CYS A 282 24.73 -34.18 5.51
CA CYS A 282 24.26 -34.93 4.34
C CYS A 282 25.03 -36.25 4.11
N THR A 283 25.69 -36.78 5.14
CA THR A 283 26.51 -38.00 5.07
C THR A 283 25.74 -39.25 5.50
N THR A 284 24.65 -39.08 6.22
CA THR A 284 23.76 -40.17 6.60
C THR A 284 23.10 -40.73 5.35
N GLY A 285 23.34 -42.01 5.04
CA GLY A 285 22.64 -42.75 3.98
C GLY A 285 21.17 -43.04 4.33
N GLN A 286 20.57 -42.21 5.19
CA GLN A 286 19.18 -42.34 5.58
C GLN A 286 18.29 -41.85 4.44
N GLU A 287 17.24 -42.63 4.16
CA GLU A 287 16.27 -42.32 3.13
C GLU A 287 15.30 -41.23 3.59
N LEU A 288 14.90 -40.37 2.66
CA LEU A 288 13.95 -39.31 2.93
C LEU A 288 12.54 -39.92 2.99
N HIS A 289 11.85 -39.77 4.11
CA HIS A 289 10.46 -40.22 4.22
C HIS A 289 9.52 -39.19 3.58
N LEU A 290 9.24 -39.36 2.29
CA LEU A 290 8.36 -38.50 1.52
C LEU A 290 6.89 -38.90 1.71
N GLU A 291 6.06 -37.97 2.18
CA GLU A 291 4.63 -38.22 2.33
C GLU A 291 3.88 -38.02 1.01
N VAL A 292 3.11 -39.02 0.57
CA VAL A 292 2.30 -38.96 -0.67
C VAL A 292 1.36 -37.76 -0.69
N GLN A 293 0.83 -37.36 0.47
CA GLN A 293 -0.10 -36.23 0.60
C GLN A 293 0.58 -34.87 0.29
N LYS A 294 1.89 -34.76 0.51
CA LYS A 294 2.68 -33.54 0.27
C LYS A 294 3.32 -33.50 -1.12
N HIS A 295 3.01 -34.46 -2.00
CA HIS A 295 3.61 -34.53 -3.34
C HIS A 295 3.45 -33.23 -4.16
N SER A 296 2.29 -32.59 -4.10
CA SER A 296 2.05 -31.32 -4.79
C SER A 296 2.92 -30.17 -4.26
N GLU A 297 3.31 -30.22 -2.99
CA GLU A 297 4.18 -29.26 -2.32
C GLU A 297 5.64 -29.50 -2.72
N TYR A 298 6.08 -30.75 -2.74
CA TYR A 298 7.42 -31.11 -3.20
C TYR A 298 7.64 -30.69 -4.65
N ARG A 299 6.62 -30.79 -5.51
CA ARG A 299 6.68 -30.31 -6.90
C ARG A 299 6.86 -28.80 -7.04
N GLN A 300 6.54 -28.00 -6.02
CA GLN A 300 6.85 -26.56 -6.03
C GLN A 300 8.36 -26.32 -5.87
N VAL A 301 9.07 -27.20 -5.17
CA VAL A 301 10.51 -27.12 -4.92
C VAL A 301 11.31 -27.89 -5.98
N ALA A 302 10.79 -29.03 -6.44
CA ALA A 302 11.42 -29.90 -7.42
C ALA A 302 10.47 -30.15 -8.61
N PRO A 303 10.20 -29.13 -9.44
CA PRO A 303 9.18 -29.21 -10.49
C PRO A 303 9.50 -30.21 -11.61
N SER A 304 10.77 -30.59 -11.76
CA SER A 304 11.21 -31.65 -12.67
C SER A 304 10.86 -33.07 -12.22
N CYS A 305 10.58 -33.26 -10.92
CA CYS A 305 10.29 -34.56 -10.34
C CYS A 305 8.77 -34.78 -10.33
N LEU A 306 8.29 -35.64 -11.23
CA LEU A 306 6.87 -35.94 -11.41
C LEU A 306 6.37 -37.03 -10.46
N THR A 307 7.29 -37.81 -9.88
CA THR A 307 7.01 -38.85 -8.89
C THR A 307 7.89 -38.68 -7.66
N LEU A 308 7.50 -39.30 -6.53
CA LEU A 308 8.31 -39.29 -5.32
C LEU A 308 9.63 -40.04 -5.49
N ASP A 309 9.63 -41.11 -6.29
CA ASP A 309 10.85 -41.86 -6.58
C ASP A 309 11.86 -41.00 -7.35
N GLN A 310 11.39 -40.23 -8.34
CA GLN A 310 12.23 -39.27 -9.06
C GLN A 310 12.79 -38.18 -8.14
N LEU A 311 12.01 -37.74 -7.15
CA LEU A 311 12.48 -36.76 -6.17
C LEU A 311 13.56 -37.36 -5.26
N ASP A 312 13.33 -38.57 -4.76
CA ASP A 312 14.29 -39.29 -3.92
C ASP A 312 15.59 -39.55 -4.70
N GLU A 313 15.51 -39.97 -5.97
CA GLU A 313 16.65 -40.11 -6.88
C GLU A 313 17.35 -38.78 -7.19
N ALA A 314 16.60 -37.72 -7.48
CA ALA A 314 17.16 -36.40 -7.78
C ALA A 314 17.90 -35.79 -6.59
N VAL A 315 17.49 -36.15 -5.37
CA VAL A 315 18.17 -35.76 -4.13
C VAL A 315 19.32 -36.71 -3.81
N LYS A 316 19.21 -38.01 -4.10
CA LYS A 316 20.25 -39.05 -3.97
C LYS A 316 21.10 -39.14 -5.25
N SER A 317 21.88 -38.11 -5.59
CA SER A 317 22.74 -38.19 -6.77
C SER A 317 23.78 -39.33 -6.63
N GLU A 318 23.99 -40.12 -7.69
CA GLU A 318 25.01 -41.19 -7.75
C GLU A 318 26.44 -40.71 -7.43
N ARG A 319 26.71 -39.41 -7.60
CA ARG A 319 28.01 -38.78 -7.29
C ARG A 319 28.00 -38.19 -5.87
N PRO A 320 28.86 -38.66 -4.94
CA PRO A 320 28.84 -38.25 -3.53
C PRO A 320 29.04 -36.74 -3.29
N LYS A 321 29.78 -36.04 -4.16
CA LYS A 321 30.01 -34.58 -4.02
C LYS A 321 28.81 -33.76 -4.51
N GLN A 322 28.16 -34.20 -5.58
CA GLN A 322 27.02 -33.51 -6.17
C GLN A 322 25.75 -33.72 -5.34
N ASP A 323 25.64 -34.90 -4.73
CA ASP A 323 24.63 -35.28 -3.74
C ASP A 323 24.54 -34.26 -2.59
N LYS A 324 25.67 -33.88 -1.99
CA LYS A 324 25.69 -32.88 -0.90
C LYS A 324 25.20 -31.49 -1.36
N LYS A 325 25.50 -31.07 -2.59
CA LYS A 325 25.05 -29.78 -3.13
C LYS A 325 23.54 -29.81 -3.39
N GLN A 326 23.05 -30.86 -4.04
CA GLN A 326 21.62 -31.03 -4.35
C GLN A 326 20.76 -31.15 -3.09
N LYS A 327 21.18 -31.95 -2.09
CA LYS A 327 20.52 -32.01 -0.78
C LYS A 327 20.42 -30.64 -0.14
N ARG A 328 21.50 -29.86 -0.08
CA ARG A 328 21.48 -28.48 0.46
C ARG A 328 20.55 -27.57 -0.35
N HIS A 329 20.53 -27.70 -1.67
CA HIS A 329 19.64 -26.92 -2.53
C HIS A 329 18.16 -27.25 -2.25
N PHE A 330 17.83 -28.54 -2.13
CA PHE A 330 16.50 -28.99 -1.74
C PHE A 330 16.12 -28.50 -0.34
N ILE A 331 17.00 -28.61 0.66
CA ILE A 331 16.76 -28.09 2.02
C ILE A 331 16.43 -26.59 1.98
N ARG A 332 17.21 -25.79 1.24
CA ARG A 332 16.96 -24.35 1.09
C ARG A 332 15.63 -24.06 0.41
N GLY A 333 15.32 -24.79 -0.66
CA GLY A 333 14.07 -24.68 -1.40
C GLY A 333 12.86 -25.03 -0.54
N TRP A 334 12.92 -26.15 0.18
CA TRP A 334 11.88 -26.62 1.09
C TRP A 334 11.66 -25.64 2.25
N THR A 335 12.75 -25.16 2.86
CA THR A 335 12.69 -24.18 3.95
C THR A 335 12.04 -22.89 3.47
N SER A 336 12.41 -22.42 2.28
CA SER A 336 11.82 -21.23 1.68
C SER A 336 10.35 -21.43 1.31
N TYR A 337 9.98 -22.62 0.84
CA TYR A 337 8.59 -22.98 0.55
C TYR A 337 7.73 -22.92 1.81
N VAL A 338 8.15 -23.58 2.89
CA VAL A 338 7.44 -23.57 4.18
C VAL A 338 7.38 -22.15 4.73
N MET A 339 8.49 -21.41 4.70
CA MET A 339 8.54 -20.01 5.12
C MET A 339 7.48 -19.18 4.39
N ILE A 340 7.41 -19.25 3.06
CA ILE A 340 6.44 -18.48 2.28
C ILE A 340 5.01 -18.93 2.58
N ARG A 341 4.76 -20.24 2.58
CA ARG A 341 3.41 -20.77 2.75
C ARG A 341 2.85 -20.52 4.15
N SER A 342 3.69 -20.53 5.17
CA SER A 342 3.25 -20.42 6.56
C SER A 342 3.32 -18.99 7.10
N LEU A 343 4.30 -18.18 6.67
CA LEU A 343 4.61 -16.89 7.30
C LEU A 343 4.26 -15.67 6.42
N PHE A 344 4.11 -15.86 5.10
CA PHE A 344 3.82 -14.76 4.18
C PHE A 344 2.40 -14.84 3.63
N ARG A 345 1.60 -13.82 3.92
CA ARG A 345 0.28 -13.65 3.33
C ARG A 345 0.40 -13.27 1.86
N ILE A 346 -0.08 -14.14 0.98
CA ILE A 346 -0.08 -13.93 -0.48
C ILE A 346 -1.51 -13.77 -0.99
N LEU A 347 -1.78 -12.62 -1.62
CA LEU A 347 -3.04 -12.35 -2.30
C LEU A 347 -2.93 -12.75 -3.77
N ASN A 348 -3.65 -13.79 -4.18
CA ASN A 348 -3.68 -14.27 -5.56
C ASN A 348 -5.05 -13.94 -6.18
N LYS A 349 -5.10 -13.29 -7.35
CA LYS A 349 -6.37 -13.08 -8.06
C LYS A 349 -6.91 -14.38 -8.69
N GLN A 350 -6.04 -15.35 -8.98
CA GLN A 350 -6.36 -16.58 -9.71
C GLN A 350 -6.65 -17.79 -8.81
N GLY A 351 -6.54 -17.67 -7.49
CA GLY A 351 -6.69 -18.79 -6.59
C GLY A 351 -6.86 -18.35 -5.14
N PRO A 352 -7.08 -19.30 -4.21
CA PRO A 352 -7.19 -18.98 -2.80
C PRO A 352 -5.92 -18.26 -2.32
N SER A 353 -6.11 -17.25 -1.47
CA SER A 353 -5.01 -16.63 -0.75
C SER A 353 -4.28 -17.69 0.08
N THR A 354 -2.95 -17.74 -0.02
CA THR A 354 -2.10 -18.62 0.79
C THR A 354 -1.41 -17.80 1.88
N GLY A 355 -0.84 -18.47 2.89
CA GLY A 355 -0.19 -17.78 4.00
C GLY A 355 -1.10 -17.58 5.19
N GLU A 356 -0.54 -17.87 6.36
CA GLU A 356 -1.08 -17.37 7.62
C GLU A 356 -0.40 -16.04 7.96
N ASP A 357 -1.20 -15.15 8.52
CA ASP A 357 -0.76 -13.85 8.98
C ASP A 357 -0.65 -13.92 10.50
N VAL A 358 0.56 -13.98 11.04
CA VAL A 358 0.78 -13.96 12.48
C VAL A 358 0.80 -12.50 12.90
N GLY A 359 -0.24 -12.03 13.58
CA GLY A 359 -0.43 -10.61 13.91
C GLY A 359 -1.32 -10.36 15.14
N PRO A 360 -2.21 -9.34 15.13
CA PRO A 360 -3.07 -8.95 16.27
C PRO A 360 -4.00 -10.07 16.71
N SER A 361 -4.86 -9.87 17.74
CA SER A 361 -5.76 -10.91 18.28
C SER A 361 -6.41 -11.76 17.18
N GLU A 362 -6.63 -13.06 17.39
CA GLU A 362 -7.20 -13.95 16.35
C GLU A 362 -8.50 -13.37 15.77
N VAL A 363 -9.29 -12.71 16.61
CA VAL A 363 -10.52 -12.00 16.23
C VAL A 363 -10.24 -10.83 15.29
N ASP A 364 -9.27 -9.97 15.61
CA ASP A 364 -8.91 -8.82 14.78
C ASP A 364 -8.29 -9.27 13.45
N LEU A 365 -7.43 -10.29 13.49
CA LEU A 365 -6.83 -10.90 12.30
C LEU A 365 -7.88 -11.47 11.37
N GLU A 366 -8.85 -12.20 11.90
CA GLU A 366 -9.89 -12.81 11.06
C GLU A 366 -10.81 -11.74 10.45
N ALA A 367 -11.19 -10.73 11.24
CA ALA A 367 -11.94 -9.59 10.73
C ALA A 367 -11.16 -8.86 9.62
N PHE A 368 -9.86 -8.65 9.83
CA PHE A 368 -8.98 -8.00 8.87
C PHE A 368 -8.80 -8.84 7.60
N ARG A 369 -8.50 -10.14 7.70
CA ARG A 369 -8.37 -11.07 6.56
C ARG A 369 -9.64 -11.12 5.73
N ARG A 370 -10.81 -11.18 6.39
CA ARG A 370 -12.12 -11.18 5.71
C ARG A 370 -12.32 -9.89 4.91
N LEU A 371 -12.01 -8.73 5.51
CA LEU A 371 -12.10 -7.45 4.81
C LEU A 371 -11.08 -7.33 3.68
N GLU A 372 -9.82 -7.74 3.93
CA GLU A 372 -8.76 -7.72 2.93
C GLU A 372 -9.13 -8.54 1.70
N ASN A 373 -9.59 -9.78 1.89
CA ASN A 373 -10.06 -10.62 0.80
C ASN A 373 -11.25 -10.00 0.07
N LYS A 374 -12.25 -9.49 0.81
CA LYS A 374 -13.43 -8.85 0.19
C LYS A 374 -13.03 -7.66 -0.67
N LEU A 375 -12.16 -6.80 -0.19
CA LEU A 375 -11.69 -5.61 -0.92
C LEU A 375 -10.79 -6.00 -2.10
N TRP A 376 -9.93 -7.01 -1.95
CA TRP A 376 -9.04 -7.48 -3.02
C TRP A 376 -9.78 -8.06 -4.23
N TYR A 377 -10.88 -8.77 -4.00
CA TYR A 377 -11.72 -9.34 -5.06
C TYR A 377 -12.85 -8.40 -5.51
N THR A 378 -12.97 -7.21 -4.93
CA THR A 378 -13.91 -6.19 -5.44
C THR A 378 -13.40 -5.69 -6.79
N ASP A 379 -14.33 -5.40 -7.71
CA ASP A 379 -14.01 -4.86 -9.03
C ASP A 379 -13.12 -3.61 -8.89
N ASP A 380 -12.05 -3.55 -9.69
CA ASP A 380 -11.08 -2.45 -9.73
C ASP A 380 -11.77 -1.11 -10.07
N ASN A 381 -12.95 -1.14 -10.70
CA ASN A 381 -13.81 0.03 -10.97
C ASN A 381 -14.48 0.60 -9.71
N VAL A 382 -14.73 -0.23 -8.70
CA VAL A 382 -15.37 0.18 -7.44
C VAL A 382 -14.30 0.57 -6.43
N ILE A 383 -13.25 -0.25 -6.31
CA ILE A 383 -12.13 0.00 -5.40
C ILE A 383 -10.85 -0.09 -6.20
N SER A 384 -10.23 1.06 -6.45
CA SER A 384 -8.94 1.08 -7.13
C SER A 384 -7.89 0.31 -6.32
N GLN A 385 -6.97 -0.37 -7.02
CA GLN A 385 -5.83 -1.05 -6.40
C GLN A 385 -5.03 -0.13 -5.47
N ARG A 386 -4.94 1.16 -5.80
CA ARG A 386 -4.31 2.16 -4.93
C ARG A 386 -5.06 2.31 -3.61
N SER A 387 -6.37 2.53 -3.66
CA SER A 387 -7.20 2.70 -2.46
C SER A 387 -7.16 1.47 -1.57
N PHE A 388 -7.19 0.27 -2.17
CA PHE A 388 -7.02 -0.99 -1.44
C PHE A 388 -5.67 -1.06 -0.72
N ASN A 389 -4.57 -0.80 -1.42
CA ASN A 389 -3.24 -0.89 -0.82
C ASN A 389 -2.96 0.21 0.21
N ASP A 390 -3.47 1.42 0.00
CA ASP A 390 -3.42 2.50 0.98
C ASP A 390 -4.17 2.08 2.27
N TRP A 391 -5.39 1.53 2.13
CA TRP A 391 -6.15 0.98 3.27
C TRP A 391 -5.39 -0.15 3.99
N ARG A 392 -4.82 -1.09 3.23
CA ARG A 392 -4.06 -2.23 3.77
C ARG A 392 -2.85 -1.76 4.58
N ALA A 393 -2.02 -0.90 3.99
CA ALA A 393 -0.82 -0.36 4.63
C ALA A 393 -1.15 0.39 5.93
N LEU A 394 -2.13 1.29 5.87
CA LEU A 394 -2.61 2.03 7.03
C LEU A 394 -3.15 1.10 8.13
N THR A 395 -4.01 0.16 7.76
CA THR A 395 -4.66 -0.72 8.74
C THR A 395 -3.64 -1.62 9.43
N VAL A 396 -2.68 -2.18 8.68
CA VAL A 396 -1.60 -3.00 9.26
C VAL A 396 -0.70 -2.17 10.17
N HIS A 397 -0.38 -0.92 9.77
CA HIS A 397 0.39 -0.01 10.61
C HIS A 397 -0.34 0.29 11.94
N LEU A 398 -1.61 0.71 11.88
CA LEU A 398 -2.41 0.97 13.08
C LEU A 398 -2.58 -0.26 13.97
N LEU A 399 -2.81 -1.44 13.38
CA LEU A 399 -2.88 -2.69 14.13
C LEU A 399 -1.54 -3.03 14.80
N SER A 400 -0.41 -2.73 14.14
CA SER A 400 0.92 -2.96 14.71
C SER A 400 1.24 -2.04 15.89
N GLU A 401 0.72 -0.82 15.91
CA GLU A 401 0.85 0.13 17.04
C GLU A 401 -0.13 -0.20 18.17
N ALA A 402 -1.36 -0.60 17.83
CA ALA A 402 -2.38 -0.92 18.83
C ALA A 402 -2.09 -2.21 19.62
N THR A 403 -1.18 -3.06 19.13
CA THR A 403 -0.92 -4.40 19.68
C THR A 403 0.44 -4.57 20.33
N GLU A 404 0.94 -3.56 21.04
CA GLU A 404 2.14 -3.64 21.93
C GLU A 404 1.96 -4.58 23.15
N HIS A 405 1.27 -5.70 22.98
CA HIS A 405 0.96 -6.66 24.03
C HIS A 405 1.90 -7.88 23.99
N PRO A 406 2.24 -8.45 25.15
CA PRO A 406 3.08 -9.66 25.26
C PRO A 406 2.55 -10.85 24.45
N SER A 407 1.25 -10.87 24.15
CA SER A 407 0.62 -11.87 23.27
C SER A 407 1.16 -11.90 21.83
N ARG A 408 1.81 -10.82 21.35
CA ARG A 408 2.39 -10.78 20.00
C ARG A 408 3.64 -11.64 19.92
N GLU A 409 4.56 -11.48 20.87
CA GLU A 409 5.81 -12.26 20.92
C GLU A 409 5.54 -13.76 21.05
N GLU A 410 4.58 -14.14 21.91
CA GLU A 410 4.16 -15.53 22.07
C GLU A 410 3.64 -16.13 20.75
N ARG A 411 2.85 -15.38 19.99
CA ARG A 411 2.33 -15.85 18.70
C ARG A 411 3.39 -15.89 17.61
N VAL A 412 4.30 -14.91 17.60
CA VAL A 412 5.49 -14.95 16.75
C VAL A 412 6.31 -16.21 17.05
N GLN A 413 6.48 -16.54 18.34
CA GLN A 413 7.19 -17.75 18.77
C GLN A 413 6.48 -19.01 18.27
N VAL A 414 5.19 -19.17 18.56
CA VAL A 414 4.41 -20.37 18.18
C VAL A 414 4.38 -20.55 16.67
N GLY A 415 4.12 -19.48 15.89
CA GLY A 415 4.12 -19.55 14.43
C GLY A 415 5.49 -19.94 13.86
N SER A 416 6.57 -19.40 14.43
CA SER A 416 7.95 -19.75 14.02
C SER A 416 8.30 -21.19 14.39
N GLU A 417 7.88 -21.68 15.55
CA GLU A 417 8.08 -23.06 15.99
C GLU A 417 7.34 -24.06 15.10
N LEU A 418 6.06 -23.83 14.81
CA LEU A 418 5.26 -24.70 13.95
C LEU A 418 5.84 -24.76 12.53
N ALA A 419 6.24 -23.63 11.97
CA ALA A 419 6.87 -23.59 10.65
C ALA A 419 8.24 -24.30 10.68
N ALA A 420 9.06 -24.07 11.70
CA ALA A 420 10.37 -24.72 11.83
C ALA A 420 10.22 -26.24 11.98
N GLN A 421 9.23 -26.69 12.76
CA GLN A 421 8.90 -28.10 12.92
C GLN A 421 8.53 -28.73 11.58
N ALA A 422 7.67 -28.08 10.78
CA ALA A 422 7.28 -28.59 9.46
C ALA A 422 8.47 -28.76 8.48
N VAL A 423 9.50 -27.91 8.61
CA VAL A 423 10.77 -28.09 7.87
C VAL A 423 11.53 -29.29 8.43
N MET A 424 11.75 -29.30 9.75
CA MET A 424 12.58 -30.31 10.42
C MET A 424 11.99 -31.72 10.34
N ASP A 425 10.66 -31.88 10.31
CA ASP A 425 9.99 -33.16 10.12
C ASP A 425 10.49 -33.89 8.87
N LEU A 426 10.77 -33.14 7.80
CA LEU A 426 11.27 -33.70 6.55
C LEU A 426 12.80 -33.83 6.55
N VAL A 427 13.54 -32.79 6.95
CA VAL A 427 14.99 -32.71 6.67
C VAL A 427 15.88 -33.19 7.81
N HIS A 428 15.33 -33.52 8.99
CA HIS A 428 16.14 -33.91 10.15
C HIS A 428 16.99 -35.18 9.91
N VAL A 429 16.61 -36.05 8.98
CA VAL A 429 17.36 -37.26 8.60
C VAL A 429 18.76 -36.96 8.05
N TRP A 430 19.00 -35.72 7.61
CA TRP A 430 20.31 -35.26 7.12
C TRP A 430 21.09 -34.42 8.14
N ALA A 431 20.54 -34.19 9.32
CA ALA A 431 21.21 -33.52 10.42
C ALA A 431 22.00 -34.52 11.26
N ASP A 432 23.17 -34.10 11.75
CA ASP A 432 23.84 -34.85 12.82
C ASP A 432 22.96 -34.82 14.08
N ALA A 433 22.82 -35.94 14.78
CA ALA A 433 21.94 -36.05 15.95
C ALA A 433 22.24 -34.96 17.00
N ASP A 434 23.53 -34.67 17.21
CA ASP A 434 24.01 -33.67 18.17
C ASP A 434 23.70 -32.23 17.76
N LYS A 435 23.46 -31.97 16.47
CA LYS A 435 23.19 -30.61 15.94
C LYS A 435 21.71 -30.33 15.71
N LYS A 436 20.84 -31.34 15.82
CA LYS A 436 19.41 -31.20 15.49
C LYS A 436 18.75 -30.08 16.28
N GLN A 437 19.02 -29.98 17.58
CA GLN A 437 18.43 -28.96 18.44
C GLN A 437 18.92 -27.55 18.07
N ASP A 438 20.22 -27.37 17.84
CA ASP A 438 20.81 -26.09 17.45
C ASP A 438 20.30 -25.61 16.09
N LEU A 439 20.20 -26.52 15.12
CA LEU A 439 19.62 -26.23 13.81
C LEU A 439 18.15 -25.81 13.93
N THR A 440 17.38 -26.46 14.81
CA THR A 440 15.98 -26.12 15.04
C THR A 440 15.85 -24.73 15.68
N ALA A 441 16.64 -24.44 16.72
CA ALA A 441 16.64 -23.14 17.38
C ALA A 441 17.07 -22.01 16.43
N SER A 442 18.10 -22.25 15.61
CA SER A 442 18.54 -21.30 14.58
C SER A 442 17.44 -21.05 13.54
N LEU A 443 16.73 -22.09 13.09
CA LEU A 443 15.64 -21.94 12.14
C LEU A 443 14.46 -21.14 12.71
N ILE A 444 14.12 -21.36 13.99
CA ILE A 444 13.09 -20.58 14.68
C ILE A 444 13.44 -19.09 14.63
N ASN A 445 14.69 -18.70 14.90
CA ASN A 445 15.10 -17.30 14.84
C ASN A 445 14.99 -16.72 13.42
N ILE A 446 15.44 -17.47 12.40
CA ILE A 446 15.27 -17.07 10.99
C ILE A 446 13.78 -16.85 10.66
N PHE A 447 12.89 -17.70 11.18
CA PHE A 447 11.45 -17.56 10.95
C PHE A 447 10.79 -16.42 11.72
N LYS A 448 11.31 -16.04 12.89
CA LYS A 448 10.92 -14.79 13.56
C LYS A 448 11.27 -13.57 12.71
N ASP A 449 12.47 -13.55 12.13
CA ASP A 449 12.91 -12.48 11.26
C ASP A 449 12.09 -12.44 9.96
N ALA A 450 11.77 -13.60 9.40
CA ALA A 450 10.87 -13.72 8.25
C ALA A 450 9.46 -13.18 8.55
N LEU A 451 8.93 -13.45 9.74
CA LEU A 451 7.63 -12.96 10.17
C LEU A 451 7.63 -11.44 10.37
N ALA A 452 8.65 -10.90 11.04
CA ALA A 452 8.83 -9.46 11.17
C ALA A 452 8.95 -8.79 9.79
N PHE A 453 9.68 -9.41 8.87
CA PHE A 453 9.78 -8.95 7.48
C PHE A 453 8.45 -9.01 6.74
N SER A 454 7.66 -10.08 6.90
CA SER A 454 6.31 -10.22 6.33
C SER A 454 5.38 -9.09 6.79
N GLN A 455 5.34 -8.79 8.09
CA GLN A 455 4.57 -7.67 8.64
C GLN A 455 5.04 -6.33 8.07
N PHE A 456 6.34 -6.13 8.01
CA PHE A 456 6.97 -4.94 7.44
C PHE A 456 6.59 -4.73 5.96
N LEU A 457 6.57 -5.78 5.14
CA LEU A 457 6.14 -5.71 3.74
C LEU A 457 4.67 -5.27 3.58
N ARG A 458 3.82 -5.59 4.55
CA ARG A 458 2.39 -5.26 4.50
C ARG A 458 2.08 -3.83 4.92
N GLN A 459 3.00 -3.19 5.66
CA GLN A 459 2.97 -1.75 5.94
C GLN A 459 3.38 -0.91 4.72
N GLN A 460 3.98 -1.53 3.71
CA GLN A 460 4.34 -0.83 2.48
C GLN A 460 3.10 -0.62 1.59
N ARG A 461 3.03 0.56 0.97
CA ARG A 461 1.98 0.90 -0.01
C ARG A 461 2.13 0.09 -1.30
N ALA A 462 3.35 -0.21 -1.70
CA ALA A 462 3.57 -1.18 -2.77
C ALA A 462 3.26 -2.59 -2.26
N LEU A 463 2.67 -3.42 -3.13
CA LEU A 463 2.42 -4.81 -2.82
C LEU A 463 3.68 -5.61 -3.09
N TRP A 464 4.26 -6.16 -2.03
CA TRP A 464 5.43 -7.04 -2.09
C TRP A 464 5.00 -8.48 -1.83
N THR A 465 5.51 -9.41 -2.64
CA THR A 465 5.09 -10.80 -2.55
C THR A 465 6.26 -11.73 -2.85
N PRO A 466 6.78 -12.45 -1.85
CA PRO A 466 7.71 -13.54 -2.11
C PRO A 466 6.92 -14.75 -2.63
N ARG A 467 7.35 -15.33 -3.75
CA ARG A 467 6.73 -16.55 -4.30
C ARG A 467 7.76 -17.43 -4.98
N LEU A 468 7.53 -18.73 -4.92
CA LEU A 468 8.21 -19.67 -5.79
C LEU A 468 7.67 -19.50 -7.22
N PRO A 469 8.50 -19.71 -8.25
CA PRO A 469 8.00 -19.65 -9.61
C PRO A 469 7.00 -20.78 -9.90
N THR A 470 5.88 -20.44 -10.53
CA THR A 470 4.74 -21.37 -10.76
C THR A 470 4.37 -21.53 -12.24
N MET A 471 5.11 -20.94 -13.18
CA MET A 471 4.78 -21.03 -14.60
C MET A 471 5.04 -22.43 -15.16
N LEU A 472 4.00 -23.26 -15.16
CA LEU A 472 4.05 -24.60 -15.73
C LEU A 472 3.90 -24.54 -17.25
N SER A 473 4.73 -25.30 -17.95
CA SER A 473 4.53 -25.62 -19.37
C SER A 473 3.27 -26.49 -19.56
N HIS A 474 2.89 -26.74 -20.81
CA HIS A 474 1.83 -27.71 -21.14
C HIS A 474 2.09 -29.12 -20.58
N GLU A 475 3.34 -29.45 -20.26
CA GLU A 475 3.77 -30.75 -19.72
C GLU A 475 3.81 -30.78 -18.18
N GLY A 476 3.44 -29.67 -17.52
CA GLY A 476 3.50 -29.55 -16.07
C GLY A 476 4.93 -29.43 -15.52
N LEU A 477 5.91 -29.09 -16.38
CA LEU A 477 7.29 -28.80 -15.99
C LEU A 477 7.50 -27.29 -15.92
N LEU A 478 8.28 -26.83 -14.94
CA LEU A 478 8.62 -25.41 -14.80
C LEU A 478 9.73 -25.05 -15.79
N MET A 479 9.46 -24.12 -16.70
CA MET A 479 10.47 -23.59 -17.63
C MET A 479 11.27 -22.46 -16.97
N PHE A 480 12.57 -22.38 -17.30
CA PHE A 480 13.43 -21.30 -16.83
C PHE A 480 13.03 -19.96 -17.46
N ASP A 481 12.75 -18.97 -16.62
CA ASP A 481 12.46 -17.60 -17.04
C ASP A 481 13.53 -16.63 -16.51
N ALA A 482 14.39 -16.16 -17.41
CA ALA A 482 15.44 -15.19 -17.08
C ALA A 482 14.91 -13.84 -16.54
N GLY A 483 13.62 -13.53 -16.74
CA GLY A 483 12.99 -12.33 -16.19
C GLY A 483 12.75 -12.41 -14.67
N CYS A 484 12.67 -13.61 -14.10
CA CYS A 484 12.37 -13.80 -12.69
C CYS A 484 13.18 -14.92 -12.01
N MET A 485 14.10 -15.57 -12.72
CA MET A 485 14.93 -16.66 -12.21
C MET A 485 16.41 -16.45 -12.57
N LYS A 486 17.29 -16.95 -11.71
CA LYS A 486 18.74 -17.00 -11.88
C LYS A 486 19.23 -18.44 -11.63
N ASP A 487 20.06 -18.97 -12.52
CA ASP A 487 20.65 -20.31 -12.35
C ASP A 487 21.82 -20.25 -11.36
N ASP A 488 21.73 -21.00 -10.26
CA ASP A 488 22.75 -21.03 -9.20
C ASP A 488 23.99 -21.85 -9.59
N ASN A 489 23.97 -22.54 -10.73
CA ASN A 489 25.14 -23.19 -11.28
C ASN A 489 26.02 -22.27 -12.15
N LEU A 490 25.48 -21.14 -12.63
CA LEU A 490 26.26 -20.14 -13.34
C LEU A 490 26.99 -19.26 -12.32
N SER A 491 28.29 -19.03 -12.54
CA SER A 491 29.05 -18.07 -11.76
C SER A 491 28.54 -16.65 -12.05
N ASP A 492 28.55 -15.78 -11.04
CA ASP A 492 28.11 -14.38 -11.17
C ASP A 492 28.87 -13.62 -12.29
N ASP A 493 30.06 -14.08 -12.69
CA ASP A 493 30.88 -13.50 -13.76
C ASP A 493 30.39 -13.84 -15.19
N GLU A 494 29.54 -14.87 -15.37
CA GLU A 494 29.03 -15.29 -16.69
C GLU A 494 27.68 -14.65 -17.07
N ASP A 495 27.07 -13.90 -16.15
CA ASP A 495 25.71 -13.35 -16.31
C ASP A 495 25.64 -12.07 -17.18
N ASP A 496 26.76 -11.40 -17.47
CA ASP A 496 26.74 -10.07 -18.10
C ASP A 496 26.60 -10.11 -19.64
N ASP A 497 26.70 -11.30 -20.25
CA ASP A 497 26.51 -11.46 -21.68
C ASP A 497 25.03 -11.62 -22.01
N ARG A 498 24.35 -10.49 -22.26
CA ARG A 498 22.97 -10.35 -22.79
C ARG A 498 22.64 -11.26 -23.99
N ILE A 499 23.64 -11.89 -24.62
CA ILE A 499 23.53 -12.80 -25.76
C ILE A 499 23.23 -14.25 -25.32
N GLY A 500 23.54 -14.64 -24.06
CA GLY A 500 23.29 -15.98 -23.53
C GLY A 500 21.82 -16.30 -23.22
N GLY A 501 20.99 -15.27 -23.02
CA GLY A 501 19.60 -15.43 -22.56
C GLY A 501 18.70 -16.25 -23.49
N ALA A 502 18.94 -16.25 -24.80
CA ALA A 502 18.14 -17.03 -25.75
C ALA A 502 18.34 -18.55 -25.59
N ARG A 503 19.55 -19.00 -25.22
CA ARG A 503 19.86 -20.43 -25.05
C ARG A 503 19.33 -21.00 -23.74
N HIS A 504 19.02 -20.15 -22.74
CA HIS A 504 18.56 -20.62 -21.44
C HIS A 504 17.03 -20.72 -21.33
N ARG A 505 16.29 -20.06 -22.23
CA ARG A 505 14.81 -20.10 -22.27
C ARG A 505 14.22 -21.48 -22.59
N GLN A 506 15.03 -22.43 -23.03
CA GLN A 506 14.59 -23.81 -23.35
C GLN A 506 14.95 -24.83 -22.26
N LYS A 507 15.50 -24.38 -21.13
CA LYS A 507 15.88 -25.28 -20.04
C LYS A 507 14.72 -25.44 -19.05
N TYR A 508 14.57 -26.65 -18.53
CA TYR A 508 13.64 -26.94 -17.43
C TYR A 508 14.32 -26.71 -16.09
N VAL A 509 13.55 -26.19 -15.13
CA VAL A 509 13.99 -26.02 -13.75
C VAL A 509 13.99 -27.38 -13.07
N GLN A 510 15.15 -27.79 -12.58
CA GLN A 510 15.31 -29.01 -11.79
C GLN A 510 14.84 -28.77 -10.35
N LEU A 511 15.42 -27.78 -9.67
CA LEU A 511 15.13 -27.40 -8.28
C LEU A 511 14.97 -25.88 -8.16
N VAL A 512 14.05 -25.45 -7.31
CA VAL A 512 13.89 -24.06 -6.84
C VAL A 512 14.60 -23.95 -5.49
N ILE A 513 15.69 -23.19 -5.43
CA ILE A 513 16.55 -23.06 -4.25
C ILE A 513 16.06 -21.92 -3.35
N SER A 514 15.66 -20.80 -3.97
CA SER A 514 15.14 -19.64 -3.26
C SER A 514 14.02 -18.98 -4.06
N PRO A 515 13.07 -18.31 -3.39
CA PRO A 515 11.94 -17.67 -4.02
C PRO A 515 12.34 -16.34 -4.66
N ALA A 516 11.48 -15.85 -5.55
CA ALA A 516 11.58 -14.51 -6.09
C ALA A 516 10.75 -13.54 -5.23
N LEU A 517 11.23 -12.29 -5.10
CA LEU A 517 10.47 -11.20 -4.49
C LEU A 517 9.87 -10.32 -5.58
N TYR A 518 8.55 -10.28 -5.66
CA TYR A 518 7.82 -9.47 -6.63
C TYR A 518 7.33 -8.19 -6.00
N LYS A 519 7.32 -7.13 -6.81
CA LYS A 519 6.74 -5.83 -6.48
C LYS A 519 5.67 -5.48 -7.48
N ARG A 520 4.53 -5.02 -6.97
CA ARG A 520 3.46 -4.39 -7.74
C ARG A 520 3.17 -3.02 -7.15
N GLY A 521 3.13 -2.00 -7.99
CA GLY A 521 2.99 -0.61 -7.59
C GLY A 521 4.31 0.06 -7.19
N THR A 522 4.27 1.38 -6.96
CA THR A 522 5.36 2.21 -6.46
C THR A 522 5.15 2.56 -4.99
N THR A 523 6.17 3.12 -4.34
CA THR A 523 6.08 3.69 -2.98
C THR A 523 5.01 4.79 -2.89
N ASP A 524 4.75 5.47 -4.01
CA ASP A 524 3.68 6.47 -4.15
C ASP A 524 2.27 5.88 -4.34
N GLY A 525 2.15 4.55 -4.43
CA GLY A 525 0.88 3.87 -4.71
C GLY A 525 0.40 4.06 -6.15
N ALA A 526 1.32 4.12 -7.13
CA ALA A 526 1.00 4.14 -8.56
C ALA A 526 1.46 2.85 -9.25
N LYS A 527 1.05 2.58 -10.51
CA LYS A 527 1.54 1.46 -11.35
C LYS A 527 1.28 0.03 -10.82
N PHE A 528 0.08 -0.23 -10.30
CA PHE A 528 -0.32 -1.57 -9.85
C PHE A 528 -0.72 -2.54 -10.97
N ASP A 529 -0.73 -2.07 -12.21
CA ASP A 529 -0.99 -2.83 -13.43
C ASP A 529 0.18 -3.74 -13.83
N SER A 530 1.39 -3.43 -13.38
CA SER A 530 2.59 -4.22 -13.66
C SER A 530 3.16 -4.84 -12.39
N GLU A 531 3.68 -6.06 -12.54
CA GLU A 531 4.38 -6.80 -11.50
C GLU A 531 5.76 -7.18 -12.02
N ARG A 532 6.80 -6.93 -11.21
CA ARG A 532 8.19 -7.22 -11.57
C ARG A 532 8.89 -8.01 -10.47
N ALA A 533 9.77 -8.94 -10.85
CA ALA A 533 10.70 -9.55 -9.91
C ALA A 533 11.79 -8.53 -9.57
N VAL A 534 11.86 -8.12 -8.30
CA VAL A 534 12.92 -7.24 -7.77
C VAL A 534 14.11 -8.08 -7.32
N VAL A 535 13.85 -9.27 -6.79
CA VAL A 535 14.86 -10.30 -6.53
C VAL A 535 14.45 -11.54 -7.32
N PRO A 536 15.27 -12.02 -8.27
CA PRO A 536 14.97 -13.25 -9.00
C PRO A 536 15.11 -14.47 -8.10
N ALA A 537 14.32 -15.50 -8.38
CA ALA A 537 14.41 -16.80 -7.72
C ALA A 537 15.72 -17.48 -8.11
N ARG A 538 16.39 -18.14 -7.16
CA ARG A 538 17.53 -19.00 -7.49
C ARG A 538 17.04 -20.39 -7.79
N VAL A 539 17.47 -20.95 -8.91
CA VAL A 539 17.08 -22.27 -9.39
C VAL A 539 18.29 -23.06 -9.86
N THR A 540 18.19 -24.38 -9.97
CA THR A 540 19.08 -25.17 -10.83
C THR A 540 18.30 -25.64 -12.04
N VAL A 541 18.92 -25.62 -13.21
CA VAL A 541 18.31 -26.12 -14.45
C VAL A 541 18.88 -27.48 -14.84
N VAL A 542 18.11 -28.28 -15.58
CA VAL A 542 18.58 -29.56 -16.15
C VAL A 542 19.56 -29.25 -17.28
N THR A 543 20.78 -29.75 -17.17
CA THR A 543 21.78 -29.68 -18.25
C THR A 543 21.51 -30.85 -19.20
N THR A 544 20.86 -30.57 -20.32
CA THR A 544 20.67 -31.52 -21.43
C THR A 544 21.97 -31.82 -22.15
#